data_AF-A0A6G1X714-F1
#
_entry.id   AF-A0A6G1X714-F1
#
_cell.length_a   1.000
_cell.length_b   1.000
_cell.length_c   1.000
_cell.angle_alpha   90.00
_cell.angle_beta   90.00
_cell.angle_gamma   90.00
#
_symmetry.space_group_name_H-M   'P 1'
#
loop_
_entity.id
_entity.type
_entity.pdbx_description
1 polymer ?
#
loop_
_entity_poly.entity_id
_entity_poly.type
_entity_poly.pdbx_seq_one_letter_code
_entity_poly.pdbx_strand_id
1 'polypeptide(L)'
;MTLLTDTRKKQGQALIEILNMVQGSTESSVDETTVDEIVLQLHAFLIENDFNTLPYAAISQFVFTNENPDFSYFIEMLEAKFSLLLEEKDETYYKCLKLLEHLELAQQQKDSLFYKQEQEIEELRNLKESFKTQKKELEKQMTRIRSLQETTDNMPNNFISILGIFAAILMGAFGALQGFTSLFDNSTDLPMGKLLIISSIGASSVVLILFLLLNAIAKLTGKDLSNTKNDGDPLIKRHPTLVVVYGILVFIALVGSALELCNIQVNFSWSGLWWVFPLGWIVYFIVAFKKNDLLFFIKRSRS
;
A
#
# COMPACT_ATOMS: atom_id res chain seq x y z
N MET A 1 -64.65 -2.02 -30.73
CA MET A 1 -63.22 -1.65 -30.77
C MET A 1 -62.29 -2.83 -30.49
N THR A 2 -62.78 -3.96 -29.96
CA THR A 2 -62.00 -5.18 -29.62
C THR A 2 -61.79 -6.16 -30.80
N LEU A 3 -62.77 -6.27 -31.71
CA LEU A 3 -62.75 -7.27 -32.80
C LEU A 3 -61.61 -7.07 -33.82
N LEU A 4 -61.28 -5.82 -34.18
CA LEU A 4 -60.21 -5.50 -35.13
C LEU A 4 -58.81 -5.78 -34.55
N THR A 5 -58.62 -5.51 -33.26
CA THR A 5 -57.36 -5.74 -32.56
C THR A 5 -57.09 -7.23 -32.36
N ASP A 6 -58.14 -8.01 -32.07
CA ASP A 6 -58.04 -9.48 -31.94
C ASP A 6 -57.74 -10.14 -33.28
N THR A 7 -58.35 -9.68 -34.38
CA THR A 7 -58.04 -10.19 -35.74
C THR A 7 -56.60 -9.88 -36.13
N ARG A 8 -56.10 -8.65 -35.89
CA ARG A 8 -54.70 -8.29 -36.16
C ARG A 8 -53.70 -9.08 -35.33
N LYS A 9 -54.05 -9.41 -34.08
CA LYS A 9 -53.20 -10.22 -33.21
C LYS A 9 -53.11 -11.67 -33.71
N LYS A 10 -54.24 -12.26 -34.15
CA LYS A 10 -54.26 -13.60 -34.77
C LYS A 10 -53.47 -13.63 -36.08
N GLN A 11 -53.63 -12.62 -36.95
CA GLN A 11 -52.84 -12.48 -38.17
C GLN A 11 -51.35 -12.35 -37.87
N GLY A 12 -50.98 -11.57 -36.84
CA GLY A 12 -49.59 -11.44 -36.41
C GLY A 12 -48.98 -12.75 -35.90
N GLN A 13 -49.73 -13.53 -35.12
CA GLN A 13 -49.28 -14.84 -34.64
C GLN A 13 -49.08 -15.83 -35.80
N ALA A 14 -50.03 -15.90 -36.73
CA ALA A 14 -49.92 -16.75 -37.92
C ALA A 14 -48.69 -16.37 -38.78
N LEU A 15 -48.43 -15.07 -38.97
CA LEU A 15 -47.24 -14.62 -39.69
C LEU A 15 -45.94 -15.03 -38.98
N ILE A 16 -45.86 -14.88 -37.66
CA ILE A 16 -44.69 -15.29 -36.87
C ILE A 16 -44.45 -16.80 -36.99
N GLU A 17 -45.51 -17.61 -36.93
CA GLU A 17 -45.42 -19.06 -37.09
C GLU A 17 -44.88 -19.44 -38.47
N ILE A 18 -45.40 -18.84 -39.54
CA ILE A 18 -44.93 -19.09 -40.91
C ILE A 18 -43.46 -18.66 -41.06
N LEU A 19 -43.09 -17.47 -40.59
CA LEU A 19 -41.71 -16.99 -40.67
C LEU A 19 -40.73 -17.87 -39.89
N ASN A 20 -41.12 -18.34 -38.70
CA ASN A 20 -40.34 -19.31 -37.92
C ASN A 20 -40.20 -20.65 -38.66
N MET A 21 -41.23 -21.11 -39.36
CA MET A 21 -41.17 -22.34 -40.15
C MET A 21 -40.23 -22.19 -41.35
N VAL A 22 -40.29 -21.06 -42.08
CA VAL A 22 -39.37 -20.78 -43.20
C VAL A 22 -37.94 -20.75 -42.69
N GLN A 23 -37.67 -20.03 -41.60
CA GLN A 23 -36.32 -19.90 -41.05
C GLN A 23 -35.79 -21.22 -40.46
N GLY A 24 -36.62 -21.94 -39.71
CA GLY A 24 -36.23 -23.23 -39.15
C GLY A 24 -35.90 -24.26 -40.23
N SER A 25 -36.58 -24.19 -41.37
CA SER A 25 -36.34 -25.06 -42.53
C SER A 25 -35.10 -24.68 -43.34
N THR A 26 -34.58 -23.46 -43.20
CA THR A 26 -33.30 -23.06 -43.80
C THR A 26 -32.09 -23.32 -42.89
N GLU A 27 -32.28 -23.39 -41.58
CA GLU A 27 -31.23 -23.77 -40.62
C GLU A 27 -31.01 -25.28 -40.51
N SER A 28 -32.08 -26.06 -40.68
CA SER A 28 -32.00 -27.52 -40.72
C SER A 28 -31.77 -27.97 -42.17
N SER A 29 -30.99 -29.04 -42.38
CA SER A 29 -30.66 -29.59 -43.72
C SER A 29 -31.87 -30.25 -44.39
N VAL A 30 -32.97 -29.51 -44.51
CA VAL A 30 -34.26 -29.90 -45.04
C VAL A 30 -34.22 -29.79 -46.56
N ASP A 31 -34.96 -30.69 -47.22
CA ASP A 31 -35.05 -30.75 -48.67
C ASP A 31 -35.58 -29.44 -49.26
N GLU A 32 -34.98 -28.95 -50.36
CA GLU A 32 -35.23 -27.65 -50.98
C GLU A 32 -36.71 -27.48 -51.38
N THR A 33 -37.35 -28.59 -51.75
CA THR A 33 -38.77 -28.73 -52.05
C THR A 33 -39.69 -28.31 -50.89
N THR A 34 -39.27 -28.55 -49.64
CA THR A 34 -40.04 -28.21 -48.43
C THR A 34 -39.98 -26.72 -48.11
N VAL A 35 -38.85 -26.07 -48.39
CA VAL A 35 -38.68 -24.62 -48.21
C VAL A 35 -39.59 -23.88 -49.19
N ASP A 36 -39.66 -24.34 -50.43
CA ASP A 36 -40.54 -23.77 -51.46
C ASP A 36 -42.02 -23.88 -51.08
N GLU A 37 -42.45 -25.01 -50.49
CA GLU A 37 -43.83 -25.18 -50.00
C GLU A 37 -44.19 -24.18 -48.89
N ILE A 38 -43.26 -23.90 -47.97
CA ILE A 38 -43.52 -22.97 -46.85
C ILE A 38 -43.47 -21.52 -47.35
N VAL A 39 -42.60 -21.18 -48.31
CA VAL A 39 -42.62 -19.86 -48.95
C VAL A 39 -43.92 -19.65 -49.74
N LEU A 40 -44.47 -20.69 -50.36
CA LEU A 40 -45.81 -20.64 -50.97
C LEU A 40 -46.92 -20.39 -49.94
N GLN A 41 -46.80 -20.94 -48.73
CA GLN A 41 -47.74 -20.63 -47.63
C GLN A 41 -47.64 -19.17 -47.18
N LEU A 42 -46.41 -18.62 -47.11
CA LEU A 42 -46.19 -17.20 -46.83
C LEU A 42 -46.77 -16.32 -47.94
N HIS A 43 -46.59 -16.71 -49.20
CA HIS A 43 -47.17 -16.02 -50.34
C HIS A 43 -48.71 -16.04 -50.32
N ALA A 44 -49.31 -17.20 -50.05
CA ALA A 44 -50.77 -17.33 -49.90
C ALA A 44 -51.31 -16.47 -48.76
N PHE A 45 -50.60 -16.43 -47.62
CA PHE A 45 -50.94 -15.55 -46.50
C PHE A 45 -50.92 -14.07 -46.92
N LEU A 46 -49.95 -13.65 -47.74
CA LEU A 46 -49.88 -12.25 -48.22
C LEU A 46 -51.02 -11.91 -49.20
N ILE A 47 -51.51 -12.88 -49.99
CA ILE A 47 -52.67 -12.69 -50.88
C ILE A 47 -53.95 -12.48 -50.07
N GLU A 48 -54.18 -13.30 -49.05
CA GLU A 48 -55.42 -13.27 -48.24
C GLU A 48 -55.56 -12.00 -47.38
N ASN A 49 -54.44 -11.35 -47.06
CA ASN A 49 -54.43 -10.17 -46.19
C ASN A 49 -54.41 -8.86 -46.98
N ASP A 50 -55.17 -7.86 -46.51
CA ASP A 50 -55.23 -6.54 -47.15
C ASP A 50 -53.89 -5.80 -47.03
N PHE A 51 -53.50 -5.10 -48.10
CA PHE A 51 -52.24 -4.36 -48.24
C PHE A 51 -51.98 -3.38 -47.09
N ASN A 52 -53.04 -2.78 -46.53
CA ASN A 52 -52.95 -1.80 -45.43
C ASN A 52 -52.92 -2.45 -44.04
N THR A 53 -53.08 -3.77 -43.94
CA THR A 53 -53.28 -4.48 -42.67
C THR A 53 -52.09 -5.31 -42.21
N LEU A 54 -51.00 -5.37 -42.98
CA LEU A 54 -49.75 -6.09 -42.66
C LEU A 54 -49.31 -5.83 -41.20
N PRO A 55 -49.13 -6.89 -40.39
CA PRO A 55 -48.85 -6.74 -38.96
C PRO A 55 -47.36 -6.45 -38.70
N TYR A 56 -46.92 -5.21 -38.90
CA TYR A 56 -45.52 -4.79 -38.68
C TYR A 56 -44.98 -5.10 -37.29
N ALA A 57 -45.82 -4.98 -36.25
CA ALA A 57 -45.44 -5.33 -34.88
C ALA A 57 -45.03 -6.81 -34.75
N ALA A 58 -45.64 -7.70 -35.53
CA ALA A 58 -45.30 -9.13 -35.53
C ALA A 58 -43.97 -9.39 -36.23
N ILE A 59 -43.69 -8.66 -37.32
CA ILE A 59 -42.41 -8.70 -38.04
C ILE A 59 -41.28 -8.23 -37.12
N SER A 60 -41.44 -7.08 -36.47
CA SER A 60 -40.45 -6.59 -35.51
C SER A 60 -40.28 -7.57 -34.35
N GLN A 61 -41.37 -8.14 -33.80
CA GLN A 61 -41.28 -9.14 -32.74
C GLN A 61 -40.47 -10.36 -33.18
N PHE A 62 -40.71 -10.87 -34.38
CA PHE A 62 -39.96 -11.99 -34.96
C PHE A 62 -38.46 -11.68 -35.02
N VAL A 63 -38.08 -10.53 -35.58
CA VAL A 63 -36.67 -10.12 -35.73
C VAL A 63 -35.96 -9.92 -34.38
N PHE A 64 -36.64 -9.29 -33.41
CA PHE A 64 -36.07 -9.02 -32.08
C PHE A 64 -35.96 -10.27 -31.20
N THR A 65 -36.85 -11.25 -31.38
CA THR A 65 -36.80 -12.53 -30.65
C THR A 65 -35.83 -13.51 -31.30
N ASN A 66 -35.46 -13.27 -32.56
CA ASN A 66 -34.53 -14.10 -33.29
C ASN A 66 -33.13 -14.07 -32.68
N GLU A 67 -32.51 -15.22 -32.45
CA GLU A 67 -31.11 -15.29 -32.02
C GLU A 67 -30.16 -15.70 -33.15
N ASN A 68 -30.66 -15.93 -34.36
CA ASN A 68 -29.82 -16.38 -35.48
C ASN A 68 -28.85 -15.24 -35.91
N PRO A 69 -27.52 -15.50 -35.89
CA PRO A 69 -26.52 -14.55 -36.34
C PRO A 69 -26.55 -14.25 -37.84
N ASP A 70 -27.10 -15.14 -38.67
CA ASP A 70 -27.15 -15.04 -40.14
C ASP A 70 -28.53 -14.61 -40.65
N PHE A 71 -29.24 -13.76 -39.89
CA PHE A 71 -30.58 -13.29 -40.28
C PHE A 71 -30.61 -12.55 -41.63
N SER A 72 -29.51 -11.89 -42.01
CA SER A 72 -29.37 -11.28 -43.35
C SER A 72 -29.47 -12.31 -44.47
N TYR A 73 -28.89 -13.50 -44.31
CA TYR A 73 -28.97 -14.58 -45.30
C TYR A 73 -30.41 -15.08 -45.47
N PHE A 74 -31.18 -15.10 -44.37
CA PHE A 74 -32.60 -15.43 -44.41
C PHE A 74 -33.41 -14.40 -45.22
N ILE A 75 -33.13 -13.10 -45.07
CA ILE A 75 -33.79 -12.05 -45.86
C ILE A 75 -33.42 -12.17 -47.34
N GLU A 76 -32.13 -12.33 -47.67
CA GLU A 76 -31.65 -12.48 -49.05
C GLU A 76 -32.27 -13.70 -49.75
N MET A 77 -32.40 -14.82 -49.03
CA MET A 77 -33.05 -16.03 -49.53
C MET A 77 -34.54 -15.83 -49.79
N LEU A 78 -35.25 -15.14 -48.87
CA LEU A 78 -36.65 -14.78 -49.07
C LEU A 78 -36.83 -13.86 -50.29
N GLU A 79 -35.96 -12.88 -50.47
CA GLU A 79 -35.97 -11.98 -51.63
C GLU A 79 -35.79 -12.76 -52.94
N ALA A 80 -34.81 -13.68 -52.98
CA ALA A 80 -34.59 -14.54 -54.14
C ALA A 80 -35.82 -15.40 -54.46
N LYS A 81 -36.44 -16.03 -53.46
CA LYS A 81 -37.64 -16.86 -53.66
C LYS A 81 -38.86 -16.05 -54.11
N PHE A 82 -39.07 -14.86 -53.55
CA PHE A 82 -40.15 -13.98 -54.01
C PHE A 82 -39.92 -13.47 -55.45
N SER A 83 -38.66 -13.21 -55.83
CA SER A 83 -38.34 -12.80 -57.20
C SER A 83 -38.65 -13.87 -58.26
N LEU A 84 -38.64 -15.16 -57.87
CA LEU A 84 -38.99 -16.29 -58.74
C LEU A 84 -40.51 -16.55 -58.81
N LEU A 85 -41.25 -16.24 -57.74
CA LEU A 85 -42.69 -16.50 -57.65
C LEU A 85 -43.55 -15.43 -58.31
N LEU A 86 -43.00 -14.23 -58.54
CA LEU A 86 -43.75 -13.05 -58.98
C LEU A 86 -43.21 -12.56 -60.34
N GLU A 87 -43.78 -13.06 -61.43
CA GLU A 87 -43.41 -12.67 -62.81
C GLU A 87 -43.99 -11.29 -63.22
N GLU A 88 -45.09 -10.85 -62.60
CA GLU A 88 -45.74 -9.55 -62.86
C GLU A 88 -45.76 -8.66 -61.61
N LYS A 89 -45.64 -7.34 -61.81
CA LYS A 89 -45.75 -6.33 -60.74
C LYS A 89 -47.20 -6.11 -60.33
N ASP A 90 -47.78 -7.09 -59.66
CA ASP A 90 -49.13 -7.07 -59.12
C ASP A 90 -49.19 -6.53 -57.67
N GLU A 91 -50.36 -6.53 -57.04
CA GLU A 91 -50.53 -6.10 -55.65
C GLU A 91 -49.71 -6.96 -54.66
N THR A 92 -49.59 -8.26 -54.93
CA THR A 92 -48.88 -9.25 -54.12
C THR A 92 -47.38 -8.99 -54.11
N TYR A 93 -46.82 -8.58 -55.24
CA TYR A 93 -45.43 -8.15 -55.37
C TYR A 93 -45.10 -7.01 -54.39
N TYR A 94 -45.94 -5.97 -54.33
CA TYR A 94 -45.73 -4.86 -53.40
C TYR A 94 -45.91 -5.26 -51.93
N LYS A 95 -46.73 -6.28 -51.61
CA LYS A 95 -46.85 -6.82 -50.24
C LYS A 95 -45.58 -7.55 -49.81
N CYS A 96 -45.00 -8.36 -50.70
CA CYS A 96 -43.75 -9.07 -50.45
C CYS A 96 -42.59 -8.09 -50.24
N LEU A 97 -42.48 -7.07 -51.12
CA LEU A 97 -41.47 -6.02 -50.98
C LEU A 97 -41.58 -5.29 -49.64
N LYS A 98 -42.80 -4.92 -49.23
CA LYS A 98 -43.01 -4.32 -47.91
C LYS A 98 -42.60 -5.24 -46.76
N LEU A 99 -42.93 -6.53 -46.83
CA LEU A 99 -42.52 -7.48 -45.79
C LEU A 99 -40.98 -7.50 -45.65
N LEU A 100 -40.26 -7.57 -46.77
CA LEU A 100 -38.80 -7.53 -46.80
C LEU A 100 -38.26 -6.22 -46.22
N GLU A 101 -38.75 -5.06 -46.68
CA GLU A 101 -38.35 -3.75 -46.14
C GLU A 101 -38.53 -3.68 -44.62
N HIS A 102 -39.65 -4.20 -44.08
CA HIS A 102 -39.89 -4.21 -42.64
C HIS A 102 -39.00 -5.19 -41.87
N LEU A 103 -38.62 -6.31 -42.48
CA LEU A 103 -37.64 -7.24 -41.91
C LEU A 103 -36.25 -6.58 -41.82
N GLU A 104 -35.79 -5.95 -42.90
CA GLU A 104 -34.51 -5.24 -42.96
C GLU A 104 -34.46 -4.07 -41.97
N LEU A 105 -35.51 -3.24 -41.95
CA LEU A 105 -35.60 -2.12 -41.02
C LEU A 105 -35.56 -2.58 -39.56
N ALA A 106 -36.30 -3.63 -39.22
CA ALA A 106 -36.29 -4.18 -37.88
C ALA A 106 -34.92 -4.79 -37.51
N GLN A 107 -34.22 -5.41 -38.47
CA GLN A 107 -32.87 -5.93 -38.26
C GLN A 107 -31.88 -4.78 -37.99
N GLN A 108 -31.88 -3.75 -38.83
CA GLN A 108 -31.00 -2.60 -38.66
C GLN A 108 -31.25 -1.87 -37.31
N GLN A 109 -32.52 -1.79 -36.89
CA GLN A 109 -32.88 -1.23 -35.58
C GLN A 109 -32.33 -2.06 -34.43
N LYS A 110 -32.46 -3.39 -34.52
CA LYS A 110 -31.92 -4.34 -33.54
C LYS A 110 -30.41 -4.19 -33.44
N ASP A 111 -29.69 -4.24 -34.57
CA ASP A 111 -28.22 -4.14 -34.60
C ASP A 111 -27.72 -2.81 -34.00
N SER A 112 -28.38 -1.71 -34.35
CA SER A 112 -28.07 -0.38 -33.79
C SER A 112 -28.27 -0.31 -32.27
N LEU A 113 -29.32 -0.96 -31.76
CA LEU A 113 -29.58 -1.04 -30.33
C LEU A 113 -28.54 -1.90 -29.60
N PHE A 114 -28.20 -3.07 -30.14
CA PHE A 114 -27.18 -3.94 -29.56
C PHE A 114 -25.80 -3.28 -29.56
N TYR A 115 -25.43 -2.61 -30.66
CA TYR A 115 -24.18 -1.86 -30.73
C TYR A 115 -24.08 -0.78 -29.64
N LYS A 116 -25.16 0.01 -29.45
CA LYS A 116 -25.20 1.02 -28.39
C LYS A 116 -25.12 0.40 -26.99
N GLN A 117 -25.85 -0.69 -26.76
CA GLN A 117 -25.80 -1.40 -25.48
C GLN A 117 -24.41 -1.96 -25.19
N GLU A 118 -23.73 -2.51 -26.19
CA GLU A 118 -22.37 -3.02 -26.04
C GLU A 118 -21.39 -1.90 -25.66
N GLN A 119 -21.50 -0.74 -26.31
CA GLN A 119 -20.71 0.45 -25.95
C GLN A 119 -20.97 0.89 -24.50
N GLU A 120 -22.24 1.01 -24.09
CA GLU A 120 -22.59 1.39 -22.71
C GLU A 120 -22.10 0.38 -21.67
N ILE A 121 -22.20 -0.92 -21.98
CA ILE A 121 -21.69 -2.00 -21.11
C ILE A 121 -20.17 -1.88 -20.95
N GLU A 122 -19.45 -1.58 -22.03
CA GLU A 122 -18.00 -1.42 -21.99
C GLU A 122 -17.59 -0.16 -21.21
N GLU A 123 -18.29 0.95 -21.37
CA GLU A 123 -18.10 2.15 -20.55
C GLU A 123 -18.33 1.87 -19.05
N LEU A 124 -19.40 1.13 -18.72
CA LEU A 124 -19.70 0.73 -17.34
C LEU A 124 -18.64 -0.20 -16.76
N ARG A 125 -18.07 -1.12 -17.56
CA ARG A 125 -16.96 -1.99 -17.14
C ARG A 125 -15.71 -1.16 -16.82
N ASN A 126 -15.35 -0.24 -17.70
CA ASN A 126 -14.21 0.66 -17.50
C ASN A 126 -14.39 1.54 -16.27
N LEU A 127 -15.60 2.09 -16.06
CA LEU A 127 -15.92 2.89 -14.88
C LEU A 127 -15.81 2.06 -13.60
N LYS A 128 -16.34 0.84 -13.58
CA LYS A 128 -16.27 -0.09 -12.44
C LYS A 128 -14.81 -0.41 -12.08
N GLU A 129 -13.96 -0.61 -13.07
CA GLU A 129 -12.55 -0.92 -12.85
C GLU A 129 -11.75 0.29 -12.32
N SER A 130 -12.04 1.49 -12.84
CA SER A 130 -11.53 2.75 -12.30
C SER A 130 -11.95 2.94 -10.84
N PHE A 131 -13.22 2.70 -10.52
CA PHE A 131 -13.74 2.79 -9.15
C PHE A 131 -13.04 1.82 -8.18
N LYS A 132 -12.80 0.58 -8.64
CA LYS A 132 -12.07 -0.42 -7.85
C LYS A 132 -10.64 0.01 -7.56
N THR A 133 -9.98 0.64 -8.53
CA THR A 133 -8.62 1.16 -8.39
C THR A 133 -8.58 2.34 -7.42
N GLN A 134 -9.49 3.30 -7.59
CA GLN A 134 -9.60 4.46 -6.69
C GLN A 134 -9.91 4.03 -5.25
N LYS A 135 -10.80 3.05 -5.04
CA LYS A 135 -11.09 2.50 -3.71
C LYS A 135 -9.84 1.94 -3.03
N LYS A 136 -9.04 1.15 -3.75
CA LYS A 136 -7.78 0.61 -3.21
C LYS A 136 -6.79 1.71 -2.83
N GLU A 137 -6.69 2.77 -3.63
CA GLU A 137 -5.81 3.89 -3.32
C GLU A 137 -6.30 4.66 -2.09
N LEU A 138 -7.62 4.85 -1.96
CA LEU A 138 -8.22 5.48 -0.78
C LEU A 138 -7.96 4.67 0.50
N GLU A 139 -8.08 3.35 0.44
CA GLU A 139 -7.76 2.45 1.58
C GLU A 139 -6.28 2.57 2.00
N LYS A 140 -5.36 2.68 1.04
CA LYS A 140 -3.93 2.92 1.31
C LYS A 140 -3.69 4.30 1.93
N GLN A 141 -4.36 5.33 1.44
CA GLN A 141 -4.25 6.68 2.01
C GLN A 141 -4.79 6.71 3.45
N MET A 142 -5.92 6.05 3.71
CA MET A 142 -6.51 5.99 5.05
C MET A 142 -5.60 5.24 6.04
N THR A 143 -4.94 4.16 5.61
CA THR A 143 -3.94 3.46 6.45
C THR A 143 -2.72 4.34 6.74
N ARG A 144 -2.22 5.09 5.76
CA ARG A 144 -1.15 6.09 5.98
C ARG A 144 -1.57 7.17 6.97
N ILE A 145 -2.77 7.72 6.82
CA ILE A 145 -3.31 8.74 7.74
C ILE A 145 -3.39 8.22 9.17
N ARG A 146 -3.89 6.99 9.37
CA ARG A 146 -3.93 6.36 10.71
C ARG A 146 -2.53 6.23 11.34
N SER A 147 -1.54 5.78 10.57
CA SER A 147 -0.16 5.67 11.07
C SER A 147 0.45 7.04 11.43
N LEU A 148 0.11 8.09 10.68
CA LEU A 148 0.53 9.47 10.97
C LEU A 148 -0.18 10.02 12.21
N GLN A 149 -1.47 9.72 12.39
CA GLN A 149 -2.23 10.10 13.58
C GLN A 149 -1.65 9.44 14.83
N GLU A 150 -1.41 8.12 14.80
CA GLU A 150 -0.76 7.42 15.93
C GLU A 150 0.61 8.02 16.27
N THR A 151 1.41 8.37 15.26
CA THR A 151 2.70 9.03 15.48
C THR A 151 2.51 10.43 16.10
N THR A 152 1.51 11.18 15.64
CA THR A 152 1.22 12.54 16.09
C THR A 152 0.66 12.58 17.50
N ASP A 153 -0.21 11.65 17.85
CA ASP A 153 -0.80 11.55 19.20
C ASP A 153 0.26 11.20 20.25
N ASN A 154 1.29 10.45 19.86
CA ASN A 154 2.42 10.11 20.72
C ASN A 154 3.48 11.22 20.83
N MET A 155 3.52 12.20 19.91
CA MET A 155 4.53 13.28 19.93
C MET A 155 4.49 14.13 21.21
N PRO A 156 3.32 14.62 21.70
CA PRO A 156 3.25 15.39 22.95
C PRO A 156 3.81 14.65 24.16
N ASN A 157 3.51 13.34 24.29
CA ASN A 157 4.02 12.53 25.38
C ASN A 157 5.55 12.39 25.33
N ASN A 158 6.10 12.21 24.13
CA ASN A 158 7.54 12.19 23.91
C ASN A 158 8.17 13.55 24.25
N PHE A 159 7.54 14.68 23.89
CA PHE A 159 8.03 16.01 24.25
C PHE A 159 8.03 16.26 25.76
N ILE A 160 6.96 15.88 26.47
CA ILE A 160 6.89 15.98 27.94
C ILE A 160 8.01 15.16 28.58
N SER A 161 8.23 13.93 28.09
CA SER A 161 9.28 13.05 28.59
C SER A 161 10.68 13.63 28.35
N ILE A 162 10.96 14.16 27.15
CA ILE A 162 12.24 14.82 26.83
C ILE A 162 12.44 16.07 27.71
N LEU A 163 11.39 16.88 27.91
CA LEU A 163 11.46 18.07 28.76
C LEU A 163 11.78 17.68 30.22
N GLY A 164 11.15 16.62 30.73
CA GLY A 164 11.42 16.09 32.07
C GLY A 164 12.86 15.62 32.25
N ILE A 165 13.41 14.89 31.27
CA ILE A 165 14.82 14.46 31.32
C ILE A 165 15.76 15.66 31.20
N PHE A 166 15.45 16.62 30.33
CA PHE A 166 16.25 17.84 30.20
C PHE A 166 16.28 18.64 31.50
N ALA A 167 15.14 18.77 32.19
CA ALA A 167 15.07 19.38 33.51
C ALA A 167 15.90 18.62 34.55
N ALA A 168 15.85 17.28 34.55
CA ALA A 168 16.67 16.46 35.44
C ALA A 168 18.18 16.61 35.16
N ILE A 169 18.58 16.67 33.89
CA ILE A 169 19.96 16.93 33.46
C ILE A 169 20.41 18.31 33.97
N LEU A 170 19.61 19.35 33.77
CA LEU A 170 19.92 20.71 34.22
C LEU A 170 20.04 20.80 35.74
N MET A 171 19.09 20.24 36.48
CA MET A 171 19.12 20.20 37.94
C MET A 171 20.33 19.43 38.46
N GLY A 172 20.65 18.28 37.84
CA GLY A 172 21.82 17.48 38.18
C GLY A 172 23.14 18.21 37.87
N ALA A 173 23.23 18.90 36.72
CA ALA A 173 24.42 19.65 36.33
C ALA A 173 24.64 20.88 37.24
N PHE A 174 23.60 21.67 37.51
CA PHE A 174 23.72 22.81 38.42
C PHE A 174 23.94 22.38 39.87
N GLY A 175 23.30 21.29 40.32
CA GLY A 175 23.55 20.71 41.64
C GLY A 175 24.98 20.20 41.78
N ALA A 176 25.52 19.55 40.74
CA ALA A 176 26.91 19.12 40.68
C ALA A 176 27.87 20.32 40.74
N LEU A 177 27.65 21.35 39.93
CA LEU A 177 28.47 22.57 39.93
C LEU A 177 28.49 23.23 41.31
N GLN A 178 27.33 23.41 41.93
CA GLN A 178 27.23 23.99 43.28
C GLN A 178 27.91 23.11 44.34
N GLY A 179 27.78 21.79 44.23
CA GLY A 179 28.49 20.83 45.07
C GLY A 179 30.01 20.95 44.94
N PHE A 180 30.53 21.03 43.72
CA PHE A 180 31.97 21.23 43.50
C PHE A 180 32.47 22.57 44.01
N THR A 181 31.76 23.67 43.73
CA THR A 181 32.12 24.99 44.25
C THR A 181 32.21 24.96 45.77
N SER A 182 31.23 24.33 46.44
CA SER A 182 31.24 24.21 47.91
C SER A 182 32.39 23.34 48.43
N LEU A 183 32.77 22.28 47.70
CA LEU A 183 33.93 21.44 48.04
C LEU A 183 35.25 22.21 47.91
N PHE A 184 35.38 23.08 46.90
CA PHE A 184 36.55 23.94 46.72
C PHE A 184 36.58 25.09 47.74
N ASP A 185 35.45 25.68 48.09
CA ASP A 185 35.38 26.78 49.07
C ASP A 185 35.74 26.31 50.49
N ASN A 186 35.38 25.07 50.85
CA ASN A 186 35.74 24.46 52.15
C ASN A 186 37.12 23.77 52.16
N SER A 187 37.91 23.91 51.09
CA SER A 187 39.18 23.17 50.94
C SER A 187 40.40 23.82 51.58
N THR A 188 40.26 24.97 52.25
CA THR A 188 41.38 25.73 52.84
C THR A 188 42.23 24.93 53.83
N ASP A 189 41.69 23.87 54.45
CA ASP A 189 42.41 22.98 55.39
C ASP A 189 42.68 21.57 54.85
N LEU A 190 42.29 21.27 53.60
CA LEU A 190 42.45 19.93 53.02
C LEU A 190 43.70 19.85 52.13
N PRO A 191 44.54 18.81 52.27
CA PRO A 191 45.66 18.61 51.36
C PRO A 191 45.14 18.33 49.94
N MET A 192 45.83 18.92 48.96
CA MET A 192 45.41 19.00 47.55
C MET A 192 45.12 17.62 46.93
N GLY A 193 45.79 16.56 47.39
CA GLY A 193 45.58 15.21 46.88
C GLY A 193 44.21 14.63 47.28
N LYS A 194 43.76 14.83 48.53
CA LYS A 194 42.39 14.45 48.96
C LYS A 194 41.32 15.18 48.16
N LEU A 195 41.52 16.46 47.87
CA LEU A 195 40.61 17.27 47.06
C LEU A 195 40.48 16.73 45.63
N LEU A 196 41.60 16.34 45.01
CA LEU A 196 41.62 15.73 43.67
C LEU A 196 40.92 14.36 43.64
N ILE A 197 41.10 13.54 44.68
CA ILE A 197 40.42 12.24 44.77
C ILE A 197 38.91 12.44 44.92
N ILE A 198 38.47 13.27 45.88
CA ILE A 198 37.03 13.51 46.14
C ILE A 198 36.36 14.13 44.91
N SER A 199 37.00 15.12 44.26
CA SER A 199 36.46 15.75 43.06
C SER A 199 36.37 14.80 41.86
N SER A 200 37.35 13.93 41.66
CA SER A 200 37.32 12.93 40.58
C SER A 200 36.20 11.88 40.75
N ILE A 201 35.95 11.42 41.99
CA ILE A 201 34.84 10.49 42.32
C ILE A 201 33.49 11.18 42.13
N GLY A 202 33.36 12.42 42.57
CA GLY A 202 32.17 13.24 42.33
C GLY A 202 31.90 13.43 40.84
N ALA A 203 32.93 13.77 40.06
CA ALA A 203 32.78 14.05 38.64
C ALA A 203 32.42 12.78 37.86
N SER A 204 32.99 11.65 38.25
CA SER A 204 32.64 10.31 37.76
C SER A 204 31.16 9.98 37.99
N SER A 205 30.64 10.30 39.17
CA SER A 205 29.22 10.06 39.53
C SER A 205 28.28 10.92 38.68
N VAL A 206 28.63 12.19 38.45
CA VAL A 206 27.84 13.12 37.62
C VAL A 206 27.83 12.67 36.16
N VAL A 207 28.99 12.27 35.62
CA VAL A 207 29.09 11.75 34.25
C VAL A 207 28.25 10.47 34.07
N LEU A 208 28.20 9.59 35.09
CA LEU A 208 27.38 8.38 35.04
C LEU A 208 25.89 8.71 34.94
N ILE A 209 25.42 9.62 35.80
CA ILE A 209 24.02 10.05 35.83
C ILE A 209 23.64 10.71 34.50
N LEU A 210 24.49 11.60 33.97
CA LEU A 210 24.28 12.23 32.66
C LEU A 210 24.21 11.19 31.54
N PHE A 211 25.08 10.18 31.55
CA PHE A 211 25.04 9.12 30.56
C PHE A 211 23.75 8.28 30.65
N LEU A 212 23.29 7.94 31.86
CA LEU A 212 22.03 7.22 32.04
C LEU A 212 20.84 8.02 31.52
N LEU A 213 20.81 9.33 31.77
CA LEU A 213 19.75 10.23 31.30
C LEU A 213 19.78 10.39 29.77
N LEU A 214 20.96 10.57 29.18
CA LEU A 214 21.11 10.59 27.72
C LEU A 214 20.70 9.25 27.09
N ASN A 215 21.05 8.12 27.71
CA ASN A 215 20.64 6.79 27.27
C ASN A 215 19.12 6.58 27.37
N ALA A 216 18.48 7.15 28.39
CA ALA A 216 17.02 7.17 28.49
C ALA A 216 16.39 7.99 27.34
N ILE A 217 16.94 9.17 27.02
CA ILE A 217 16.47 9.98 25.87
C ILE A 217 16.62 9.22 24.56
N ALA A 218 17.77 8.57 24.34
CA ALA A 218 18.04 7.80 23.13
C ALA A 218 17.01 6.68 22.92
N LYS A 219 16.71 5.92 23.98
CA LYS A 219 15.65 4.90 23.96
C LYS A 219 14.26 5.49 23.69
N LEU A 220 13.92 6.64 24.29
CA LEU A 220 12.62 7.30 24.06
C LEU A 220 12.48 7.91 22.66
N THR A 221 13.59 8.33 22.05
CA THR A 221 13.61 8.89 20.70
C THR A 221 13.83 7.83 19.61
N GLY A 222 13.93 6.55 19.99
CA GLY A 222 14.18 5.45 19.06
C GLY A 222 15.53 5.53 18.36
N LYS A 223 16.50 6.25 18.95
CA LYS A 223 17.87 6.38 18.43
C LYS A 223 18.84 5.61 19.30
N ASP A 224 19.78 4.91 18.67
CA ASP A 224 20.87 4.26 19.40
C ASP A 224 22.03 5.24 19.63
N LEU A 225 22.51 5.32 20.87
CA LEU A 225 23.75 6.02 21.23
C LEU A 225 25.00 5.18 20.98
N SER A 226 24.84 3.93 20.52
CA SER A 226 25.97 3.06 20.22
C SER A 226 26.53 3.36 18.83
N ASN A 227 27.84 3.47 18.75
CA ASN A 227 28.54 3.66 17.47
C ASN A 227 28.55 2.37 16.61
N THR A 228 28.15 1.23 17.16
CA THR A 228 28.05 -0.06 16.47
C THR A 228 26.70 -0.74 16.74
N LYS A 229 26.25 -1.56 15.78
CA LYS A 229 24.98 -2.31 15.81
C LYS A 229 25.12 -3.75 16.30
N ASN A 230 26.33 -4.19 16.65
CA ASN A 230 26.62 -5.56 17.06
C ASN A 230 26.67 -5.67 18.59
N ASP A 231 25.83 -6.54 19.17
CA ASP A 231 25.72 -6.76 20.62
C ASP A 231 26.96 -7.40 21.28
N GLY A 232 27.92 -7.87 20.49
CA GLY A 232 29.17 -8.49 20.97
C GLY A 232 30.39 -7.56 21.01
N ASP A 233 30.25 -6.27 20.66
CA ASP A 233 31.38 -5.35 20.64
C ASP A 233 31.80 -4.87 22.04
N PRO A 234 33.11 -4.71 22.31
CA PRO A 234 33.60 -4.15 23.57
C PRO A 234 33.00 -2.76 23.86
N LEU A 235 32.77 -2.45 25.14
CA LEU A 235 32.26 -1.14 25.62
C LEU A 235 33.02 0.07 25.03
N ILE A 236 34.31 -0.10 24.69
CA ILE A 236 35.16 0.91 24.03
C ILE A 236 34.64 1.27 22.65
N LYS A 237 34.18 0.30 21.85
CA LYS A 237 33.61 0.54 20.53
C LYS A 237 32.18 1.07 20.62
N ARG A 238 31.44 0.63 21.66
CA ARG A 238 30.04 1.00 21.86
C ARG A 238 29.91 2.45 22.32
N HIS A 239 30.72 2.91 23.27
CA HIS A 239 30.70 4.27 23.84
C HIS A 239 32.12 4.83 24.04
N PRO A 240 32.84 5.18 22.95
CA PRO A 240 34.23 5.61 23.02
C PRO A 240 34.41 6.89 23.87
N THR A 241 33.44 7.81 23.81
CA THR A 241 33.47 9.07 24.58
C THR A 241 33.39 8.84 26.08
N LEU A 242 32.56 7.91 26.55
CA LEU A 242 32.44 7.56 27.97
C LEU A 242 33.76 6.97 28.49
N VAL A 243 34.37 6.04 27.74
CA VAL A 243 35.63 5.41 28.15
C VAL A 243 36.76 6.44 28.22
N VAL A 244 36.83 7.40 27.30
CA VAL A 244 37.82 8.48 27.35
C VAL A 244 37.64 9.36 28.57
N VAL A 245 36.42 9.80 28.86
CA VAL A 245 36.14 10.67 30.02
C VAL A 245 36.47 9.95 31.34
N TYR A 246 36.05 8.69 31.50
CA TYR A 246 36.40 7.90 32.68
C TYR A 246 37.91 7.65 32.80
N GLY A 247 38.60 7.39 31.69
CA GLY A 247 40.05 7.21 31.68
C GLY A 247 40.81 8.43 32.18
N ILE A 248 40.36 9.63 31.79
CA ILE A 248 40.91 10.91 32.26
C ILE A 248 40.63 11.11 33.76
N LEU A 249 39.41 10.82 34.21
CA LEU A 249 39.04 10.97 35.63
C LEU A 249 39.82 10.02 36.54
N VAL A 250 40.01 8.77 36.13
CA VAL A 250 40.85 7.80 36.86
C VAL A 250 42.30 8.27 36.92
N PHE A 251 42.83 8.85 35.83
CA PHE A 251 44.17 9.42 35.83
C PHE A 251 44.32 10.56 36.86
N ILE A 252 43.35 11.49 36.91
CA ILE A 252 43.34 12.58 37.90
C ILE A 252 43.29 12.03 39.33
N ALA A 253 42.49 10.99 39.58
CA ALA A 253 42.40 10.33 40.89
C ALA A 253 43.74 9.67 41.30
N LEU A 254 44.45 9.05 40.36
CA LEU A 254 45.76 8.44 40.59
C LEU A 254 46.83 9.49 40.89
N VAL A 255 46.81 10.63 40.20
CA VAL A 255 47.69 11.77 40.51
C VAL A 255 47.41 12.31 41.91
N GLY A 256 46.13 12.50 42.28
CA GLY A 256 45.74 12.91 43.62
C GLY A 256 46.22 11.94 44.71
N SER A 257 46.11 10.64 44.45
CA SER A 257 46.57 9.58 45.36
C SER A 257 48.10 9.56 45.50
N ALA A 258 48.84 9.76 44.40
CA ALA A 258 50.30 9.84 44.44
C ALA A 258 50.79 11.08 45.22
N LEU A 259 50.07 12.21 45.15
CA LEU A 259 50.37 13.42 45.91
C LEU A 259 50.15 13.22 47.42
N GLU A 260 49.05 12.59 47.84
CA GLU A 260 48.84 12.27 49.26
C GLU A 260 49.91 11.32 49.81
N LEU A 261 50.24 10.27 49.06
CA LEU A 261 51.23 9.27 49.50
C LEU A 261 52.65 9.84 49.56
N CYS A 262 52.99 10.84 48.73
CA CYS A 262 54.26 11.57 48.84
C CYS A 262 54.31 12.51 50.05
N ASN A 263 53.16 13.00 50.51
CA ASN A 263 53.07 13.96 51.61
C ASN A 263 53.04 13.28 53.00
N ILE A 264 52.65 12.00 53.07
CA ILE A 264 52.74 11.22 54.32
C ILE A 264 54.22 10.92 54.58
N GLN A 265 54.74 11.37 55.73
CA GLN A 265 56.09 11.06 56.24
C GLN A 265 56.25 9.56 56.59
N VAL A 266 56.09 8.67 55.61
CA VAL A 266 56.61 7.31 55.72
C VAL A 266 58.10 7.41 55.40
N ASN A 267 58.96 7.02 56.34
CA ASN A 267 60.42 6.91 56.19
C ASN A 267 60.79 5.90 55.09
N PHE A 268 60.52 6.23 53.84
CA PHE A 268 60.88 5.44 52.68
C PHE A 268 61.59 6.36 51.69
N SER A 269 62.88 6.11 51.49
CA SER A 269 63.81 6.93 50.72
C SER A 269 63.49 7.01 49.20
N TRP A 270 62.35 6.45 48.78
CA TRP A 270 61.89 6.32 47.38
C TRP A 270 60.56 7.04 47.16
N SER A 271 60.46 8.31 47.56
CA SER A 271 59.29 9.17 47.32
C SER A 271 58.85 9.21 45.84
N GLY A 272 59.78 9.07 44.88
CA GLY A 272 59.49 9.10 43.45
C GLY A 272 58.79 7.85 42.88
N LEU A 273 58.76 6.72 43.59
CA LEU A 273 58.16 5.48 43.07
C LEU A 273 56.64 5.60 42.87
N TRP A 274 55.97 6.45 43.65
CA TRP A 274 54.51 6.62 43.57
C TRP A 274 54.06 7.29 42.26
N TRP A 275 54.95 7.99 41.56
CA TRP A 275 54.69 8.53 40.21
C TRP A 275 54.70 7.46 39.11
N VAL A 276 55.16 6.25 39.40
CA VAL A 276 55.11 5.11 38.46
C VAL A 276 53.66 4.68 38.19
N PHE A 277 52.75 4.86 39.16
CA PHE A 277 51.33 4.51 39.00
C PHE A 277 50.59 5.35 37.93
N PRO A 278 50.60 6.70 37.98
CA PRO A 278 49.96 7.51 36.94
C PRO A 278 50.64 7.37 35.57
N LEU A 279 51.97 7.25 35.52
CA LEU A 279 52.70 7.00 34.26
C LEU A 279 52.38 5.63 33.65
N GLY A 280 52.33 4.59 34.48
CA GLY A 280 51.93 3.24 34.06
C GLY A 280 50.49 3.21 33.55
N TRP A 281 49.58 3.97 34.16
CA TRP A 281 48.20 4.10 33.70
C TRP A 281 48.10 4.76 32.32
N ILE A 282 48.87 5.82 32.03
CA ILE A 282 48.89 6.45 30.69
C ILE A 282 49.33 5.44 29.63
N VAL A 283 50.41 4.70 29.88
CA VAL A 283 50.92 3.68 28.94
C VAL A 283 49.87 2.58 28.74
N TYR A 284 49.26 2.10 29.82
CA TYR A 284 48.16 1.14 29.77
C TYR A 284 46.98 1.64 28.95
N PHE A 285 46.56 2.89 29.18
CA PHE A 285 45.40 3.49 28.52
C PHE A 285 45.63 3.66 27.01
N ILE A 286 46.82 4.11 26.59
CA ILE A 286 47.20 4.21 25.16
C ILE A 286 47.20 2.82 24.50
N VAL A 287 47.73 1.80 25.19
CA VAL A 287 47.75 0.42 24.67
C VAL A 287 46.33 -0.17 24.57
N ALA A 288 45.48 0.06 25.57
CA ALA A 288 44.08 -0.39 25.58
C ALA A 288 43.27 0.26 24.45
N PHE A 289 43.48 1.56 24.20
CA PHE A 289 42.82 2.29 23.12
C PHE A 289 43.27 1.80 21.74
N LYS A 290 44.57 1.51 21.56
CA LYS A 290 45.11 0.96 20.29
C LYS A 290 44.60 -0.45 20.00
N LYS A 291 44.35 -1.27 21.03
CA LYS A 291 43.88 -2.65 20.88
C LYS A 291 42.35 -2.79 20.90
N ASN A 292 41.60 -1.72 21.18
CA ASN A 292 40.14 -1.74 21.34
C ASN A 292 39.64 -2.79 22.36
N ASP A 293 40.49 -3.20 23.31
CA ASP A 293 40.18 -4.20 24.33
C ASP A 293 40.75 -3.75 25.68
N LEU A 294 39.85 -3.57 26.65
CA LEU A 294 40.17 -3.14 28.02
C LEU A 294 40.65 -4.33 28.87
N LEU A 295 40.42 -5.58 28.41
CA LEU A 295 40.70 -6.80 29.16
C LEU A 295 41.85 -7.60 28.54
N PHE A 296 42.96 -6.92 28.23
CA PHE A 296 44.16 -7.57 27.67
C PHE A 296 44.71 -8.71 28.55
N PHE A 297 44.36 -8.76 29.85
CA PHE A 297 44.88 -9.78 30.78
C PHE A 297 43.92 -10.94 31.09
N ILE A 298 42.61 -10.84 30.82
CA ILE A 298 41.64 -11.87 31.25
C ILE A 298 41.25 -12.84 30.11
N LYS A 299 41.56 -12.52 28.85
CA LYS A 299 41.12 -13.29 27.68
C LYS A 299 42.13 -14.34 27.15
N ARG A 300 42.96 -14.94 28.03
CA ARG A 300 43.87 -16.06 27.66
C ARG A 300 43.52 -17.40 28.33
N SER A 301 42.24 -17.65 28.57
CA SER A 301 41.77 -19.01 28.90
C SER A 301 40.36 -19.22 28.38
N ARG A 302 40.29 -19.76 27.16
CA ARG A 302 39.23 -20.59 26.56
C ARG A 302 39.49 -20.61 25.05
N SER A 303 40.46 -21.43 24.68
CA SER A 303 40.39 -22.18 23.42
C SER A 303 39.58 -23.45 23.67
#